data_AF-A0AAU6MVW1-F1
#
_entry.id   AF-A0AAU6MVW1-F1
#
_cell.length_a   1.000
_cell.length_b   1.000
_cell.length_c   1.000
_cell.angle_alpha   90.00
_cell.angle_beta   90.00
_cell.angle_gamma   90.00
#
_symmetry.space_group_name_H-M   'P 1'
#
loop_
_entity.id
_entity.type
_entity.pdbx_description
1 polymer ?
#
loop_
_entity_poly.entity_id
_entity_poly.type
_entity_poly.pdbx_seq_one_letter_code
_entity_poly.pdbx_strand_id
1 'polypeptide(L)' 'MLKKVRTNRRHARLMSIADSLILGRAADAPTTDEFIALAFGRHKLRITEDEAFDYLNAGLVRRGHSPRPAPQATA' A
#
# COMPACT_ATOMS: atom_id res chain seq x y z
N MET A 1 3.44 23.45 10.55
CA MET A 1 2.48 23.30 9.43
C MET A 1 3.05 22.49 8.26
N LEU A 2 4.26 22.81 7.77
CA LEU A 2 4.95 22.10 6.66
C LEU A 2 5.09 20.57 6.83
N LYS A 3 5.36 20.07 8.05
CA LYS A 3 5.47 18.62 8.32
C LYS A 3 4.15 17.87 8.06
N LYS A 4 3.00 18.42 8.49
CA LYS A 4 1.68 17.83 8.24
C LYS A 4 1.38 17.72 6.75
N VAL A 5 1.69 18.76 5.97
CA VAL A 5 1.50 18.77 4.51
C VAL A 5 2.35 17.70 3.83
N ARG A 6 3.61 17.53 4.24
CA ARG A 6 4.51 16.49 3.69
C ARG A 6 4.02 15.08 4.02
N THR A 7 3.59 14.83 5.26
CA THR A 7 3.02 13.55 5.68
C THR A 7 1.75 13.22 4.88
N ASN A 8 0.85 14.19 4.71
CA ASN A 8 -0.37 14.02 3.93
C ASN A 8 -0.07 13.70 2.46
N ARG A 9 0.93 14.36 1.86
CA ARG A 9 1.33 14.08 0.48
C ARG A 9 1.93 12.69 0.30
N ARG A 10 2.72 12.22 1.28
CA ARG A 10 3.26 10.85 1.27
C ARG A 10 2.14 9.83 1.36
N HIS A 11 1.23 10.01 2.31
CA HIS A 11 0.07 9.14 2.49
C HIS A 11 -0.80 9.07 1.23
N ALA A 12 -1.13 10.22 0.63
CA ALA A 12 -1.92 10.28 -0.60
C ALA A 12 -1.27 9.52 -1.77
N ARG A 13 0.06 9.60 -1.91
CA ARG A 13 0.80 8.86 -2.95
C ARG A 13 0.73 7.35 -2.73
N LEU A 14 0.94 6.89 -1.49
CA LEU A 14 0.87 5.47 -1.15
C LEU A 14 -0.54 4.91 -1.33
N MET A 15 -1.58 5.67 -0.96
CA MET A 15 -2.97 5.28 -1.24
C MET A 15 -3.30 5.22 -2.74
N SER A 16 -2.77 6.16 -3.53
CA SER A 16 -2.93 6.13 -4.99
C SER A 16 -2.26 4.90 -5.62
N ILE A 17 -1.10 4.47 -5.10
CA ILE A 17 -0.45 3.23 -5.51
C ILE A 17 -1.32 2.03 -5.15
N ALA A 18 -1.84 1.96 -3.92
CA ALA A 18 -2.70 0.87 -3.46
C ALA A 18 -3.92 0.71 -4.39
N ASP A 19 -4.60 1.82 -4.68
CA ASP A 19 -5.72 1.82 -5.61
C ASP A 19 -5.34 1.33 -7.00
N SER A 20 -4.18 1.76 -7.50
CA SER A 20 -3.73 1.41 -8.85
C SER A 20 -3.43 -0.09 -8.97
N LEU A 21 -2.88 -0.71 -7.92
CA LEU A 21 -2.57 -2.14 -7.90
C LEU A 21 -3.81 -3.01 -7.72
N ILE A 22 -4.80 -2.54 -6.96
CA ILE A 22 -6.04 -3.28 -6.71
C ILE A 22 -7.02 -3.14 -7.90
N LEU A 23 -6.98 -2.01 -8.62
CA LEU A 23 -7.91 -1.74 -9.71
C LEU A 23 -7.84 -2.82 -10.80
N GLY A 24 -8.97 -3.51 -11.02
CA GLY A 24 -9.09 -4.52 -12.07
C GLY A 24 -8.39 -5.84 -11.76
N ARG A 25 -7.92 -6.05 -10.52
CA ARG A 25 -7.34 -7.30 -10.04
C ARG A 25 -8.20 -7.88 -8.90
N ALA A 26 -8.08 -9.19 -8.68
CA ALA A 26 -8.61 -9.81 -7.47
C ALA A 26 -7.89 -9.26 -6.22
N ALA A 27 -8.59 -9.22 -5.08
CA ALA A 27 -8.11 -8.59 -3.84
C ALA A 27 -6.81 -9.21 -3.30
N ASP A 28 -6.59 -10.48 -3.61
CA ASP A 28 -5.48 -11.33 -3.22
C ASP A 28 -4.30 -11.28 -4.22
N ALA A 29 -4.48 -10.69 -5.40
CA ALA A 29 -3.46 -10.64 -6.44
C ALA A 29 -2.25 -9.72 -6.15
N PRO A 30 -2.40 -8.48 -5.63
CA PRO A 30 -1.26 -7.58 -5.49
C PRO A 30 -0.41 -7.89 -4.24
N THR A 31 0.89 -8.11 -4.43
CA THR A 31 1.84 -8.43 -3.35
C THR A 31 2.45 -7.17 -2.70
N THR A 32 3.02 -7.33 -1.50
CA THR A 32 3.80 -6.28 -0.83
C THR A 32 5.02 -5.86 -1.65
N ASP A 33 5.71 -6.82 -2.28
CA ASP A 33 6.86 -6.56 -3.15
C ASP A 33 6.51 -5.70 -4.37
N GLU A 34 5.40 -6.00 -5.06
CA GLU A 34 4.91 -5.17 -6.18
C GLU A 34 4.62 -3.73 -5.71
N PHE A 35 4.04 -3.58 -4.51
CA PHE A 35 3.76 -2.28 -3.93
C PHE A 35 5.04 -1.51 -3.61
N ILE A 36 6.04 -2.15 -2.98
CA ILE A 36 7.35 -1.56 -2.67
C ILE A 36 8.06 -1.13 -3.96
N ALA A 37 8.11 -2.01 -4.96
CA ALA A 37 8.74 -1.73 -6.25
C ALA A 37 8.09 -0.54 -6.94
N LEU A 38 6.75 -0.46 -6.95
CA LEU A 38 6.02 0.64 -7.57
C LEU A 38 6.19 1.96 -6.79
N ALA A 39 6.17 1.91 -5.45
CA ALA A 39 6.40 3.08 -4.59
C ALA A 39 7.78 3.69 -4.82
N PHE A 40 8.80 2.86 -4.94
CA PHE A 40 10.15 3.31 -5.22
C PHE A 40 10.27 3.80 -6.67
N GLY A 41 9.83 3.01 -7.65
CA GLY A 41 9.97 3.33 -9.07
C GLY A 41 9.25 4.62 -9.49
N ARG A 42 8.03 4.86 -8.99
CA ARG A 42 7.22 6.01 -9.39
C ARG A 42 7.45 7.26 -8.54
N HIS A 43 7.74 7.09 -7.25
CA HIS A 43 7.74 8.20 -6.29
C HIS A 43 9.02 8.32 -5.46
N LYS A 44 10.01 7.45 -5.68
CA LYS A 44 11.25 7.36 -4.88
C LYS A 44 10.97 7.22 -3.38
N LEU A 45 9.86 6.59 -3.03
CA LEU A 45 9.48 6.32 -1.65
C LEU A 45 10.04 4.96 -1.23
N ARG A 46 10.88 4.97 -0.19
CA ARG A 46 11.28 3.74 0.50
C ARG A 46 10.33 3.51 1.67
N ILE A 47 9.81 2.29 1.75
CA ILE A 47 8.83 1.84 2.74
C ILE A 47 9.20 0.42 3.15
N THR A 48 8.78 0.01 4.34
CA THR A 48 8.95 -1.37 4.82
C THR A 48 7.87 -2.28 4.25
N GLU A 49 8.06 -3.59 4.39
CA GLU A 49 7.04 -4.58 4.04
C GLU A 49 5.78 -4.41 4.89
N ASP A 50 5.91 -4.25 6.20
CA ASP A 50 4.78 -3.98 7.11
C ASP A 50 3.97 -2.75 6.66
N GLU A 51 4.66 -1.68 6.28
CA GLU A 51 4.00 -0.48 5.80
C GLU A 51 3.29 -0.73 4.47
N ALA A 52 3.92 -1.45 3.53
CA ALA A 52 3.28 -1.84 2.28
C ALA A 52 2.02 -2.68 2.52
N PHE A 53 2.07 -3.61 3.47
CA PHE A 53 0.96 -4.45 3.89
C PHE A 53 -0.21 -3.61 4.42
N ASP A 54 0.05 -2.66 5.32
CA ASP A 54 -0.95 -1.74 5.87
C ASP A 54 -1.63 -0.92 4.76
N TYR A 55 -0.85 -0.35 3.84
CA TYR A 55 -1.40 0.46 2.75
C TYR A 55 -2.24 -0.36 1.76
N LEU A 56 -1.82 -1.58 1.44
CA LEU A 56 -2.61 -2.46 0.60
C LEU A 56 -3.92 -2.86 1.29
N ASN A 57 -3.89 -3.21 2.57
CA ASN A 57 -5.11 -3.52 3.32
C ASN A 57 -6.06 -2.33 3.43
N ALA A 58 -5.53 -1.13 3.66
CA ALA A 58 -6.34 0.09 3.62
C ALA A 58 -6.96 0.32 2.24
N GLY A 59 -6.22 0.08 1.16
CA GLY A 59 -6.74 0.13 -0.21
C GLY A 59 -7.87 -0.88 -0.45
N LEU A 60 -7.72 -2.11 0.05
CA LEU A 60 -8.73 -3.17 -0.06
C LEU A 60 -10.03 -2.78 0.65
N VAL A 61 -9.93 -2.40 1.93
CA VAL A 61 -11.08 -1.99 2.73
C VAL A 61 -11.80 -0.79 2.10
N ARG A 62 -11.04 0.20 1.61
CA ARG A 62 -11.61 1.37 0.95
C ARG A 62 -12.38 1.02 -0.34
N ARG A 63 -12.01 -0.07 -1.01
CA ARG A 63 -12.69 -0.59 -2.21
C ARG A 63 -13.81 -1.59 -1.91
N GLY A 64 -14.09 -1.86 -0.63
CA GLY A 64 -15.15 -2.77 -0.21
C GLY A 64 -14.73 -4.25 -0.14
N HIS A 65 -13.44 -4.54 -0.21
CA HIS A 65 -12.91 -5.89 -0.01
C HIS A 65 -12.54 -6.12 1.46
N SER A 66 -12.52 -7.40 1.87
CA SER A 66 -12.00 -7.78 3.19
C SER A 66 -10.49 -7.57 3.26
N PRO A 67 -9.95 -7.14 4.42
CA PRO A 67 -8.51 -7.04 4.61
C PRO A 67 -7.87 -8.44 4.58
N ARG A 68 -6.60 -8.51 4.20
CA ARG A 68 -5.86 -9.76 4.22
C ARG A 68 -5.38 -10.07 5.64
N PRO A 69 -5.33 -11.35 6.03
CA PRO A 69 -4.73 -11.75 7.30
C PRO A 69 -3.26 -11.33 7.32
N ALA A 70 -2.76 -10.98 8.51
CA ALA A 70 -1.33 -10.72 8.68
C ALA A 70 -0.52 -11.93 8.20
N PRO A 71 0.64 -11.71 7.54
CA PRO A 71 1.53 -12.81 7.20
C PRO A 71 1.85 -13.58 8.49
N GLN A 72 1.51 -14.87 8.52
CA GLN A 72 1.85 -15.71 9.66
C GLN A 72 3.38 -15.81 9.67
N ALA A 73 4.01 -15.32 10.73
CA ALA A 73 5.42 -15.57 10.96
C ALA A 73 5.58 -17.08 11.14
N THR A 74 5.97 -17.78 10.08
CA THR A 74 6.42 -19.17 10.19
C THR A 74 7.70 -19.16 11.04
N ALA A 75 7.56 -19.66 12.27
CA ALA A 75 8.62 -19.87 13.24
C ALA A 75 9.59 -20.97 12.80
#